data_AF-A0A8T7AM91-F1
#
_entry.id   AF-A0A8T7AM91-F1
#
_cell.length_a   1.000
_cell.length_b   1.000
_cell.length_c   1.000
_cell.angle_alpha   90.00
_cell.angle_beta   90.00
_cell.angle_gamma   90.00
#
_symmetry.space_group_name_H-M   'P 1'
#
loop_
_entity.id
_entity.type
_entity.pdbx_description
1 polymer ?
#
loop_
_entity_poly.entity_id
_entity_poly.type
_entity_poly.pdbx_seq_one_letter_code
_entity_poly.pdbx_strand_id
1 'polypeptide(L)'
;MDQEVETEQLLRQLIADIGTENVELPAFPEVVNRLQLLLADSNVPMKDVAALIQSDPVLTAKLLRTANAAAFNTRGIEIDNLNVALNRLGVTLVRSIAVAFAMRQAEQEPYLAAIKEELREILRRSNYVAAIACATARRLPEVNADQAILAGLVHQIGTLYLMITVQRDHPSLTEHLDYAETVERLGNEAGAAVLRAWEFPPEICDAVRMQDQLLAAEKPDDFELEAMGKLLSAAKIRDRIEHDPTVHAVHPDVNGVLENVSFDEHNFMDVLAASHSEIRDIQESLNTNLA
;
A
#
# COMPACT_ATOMS: atom_id res chain seq x y z
N MET A 1 8.20 -17.56 -25.78
CA MET A 1 8.33 -16.44 -26.73
C MET A 1 6.96 -15.89 -27.12
N ASP A 2 6.05 -16.65 -27.75
CA ASP A 2 4.73 -16.10 -28.14
C ASP A 2 3.82 -15.78 -26.94
N GLN A 3 3.76 -16.66 -25.92
CA GLN A 3 2.95 -16.41 -24.70
C GLN A 3 3.50 -15.29 -23.81
N GLU A 4 4.82 -15.12 -23.78
CA GLU A 4 5.50 -14.11 -22.96
C GLU A 4 5.26 -12.69 -23.49
N VAL A 5 5.28 -12.55 -24.82
CA VAL A 5 4.89 -11.30 -25.50
C VAL A 5 3.41 -10.98 -25.24
N GLU A 6 2.54 -11.98 -25.15
CA GLU A 6 1.11 -11.82 -24.88
C GLU A 6 0.84 -11.34 -23.44
N THR A 7 1.48 -11.95 -22.43
CA THR A 7 1.35 -11.54 -21.01
C THR A 7 1.78 -10.10 -20.83
N GLU A 8 2.99 -9.75 -21.26
CA GLU A 8 3.52 -8.40 -21.08
C GLU A 8 2.69 -7.37 -21.84
N GLN A 9 2.28 -7.66 -23.08
CA GLN A 9 1.46 -6.75 -23.87
C GLN A 9 0.12 -6.46 -23.19
N LEU A 10 -0.56 -7.49 -22.66
CA LEU A 10 -1.84 -7.31 -21.98
C LEU A 10 -1.68 -6.51 -20.68
N LEU A 11 -0.73 -6.86 -19.83
CA LEU A 11 -0.53 -6.15 -18.56
C LEU A 11 -0.15 -4.68 -18.78
N ARG A 12 0.65 -4.38 -19.81
CA ARG A 12 0.94 -2.99 -20.21
C ARG A 12 -0.29 -2.25 -20.74
N GLN A 13 -1.18 -2.94 -21.45
CA GLN A 13 -2.44 -2.35 -21.88
C GLN A 13 -3.31 -2.01 -20.67
N LEU A 14 -3.45 -2.92 -19.70
CA LEU A 14 -4.19 -2.65 -18.46
C LEU A 14 -3.63 -1.42 -17.73
N ILE A 15 -2.30 -1.27 -17.66
CA ILE A 15 -1.66 -0.09 -17.05
C ILE A 15 -1.98 1.19 -17.83
N ALA A 16 -1.97 1.13 -19.16
CA ALA A 16 -2.31 2.27 -20.00
C ALA A 16 -3.77 2.72 -19.79
N ASP A 17 -4.69 1.76 -19.65
CA ASP A 17 -6.12 2.01 -19.49
C ASP A 17 -6.42 2.75 -18.17
N ILE A 18 -5.67 2.47 -17.09
CA ILE A 18 -5.72 3.21 -15.82
C ILE A 18 -5.58 4.72 -16.03
N GLY A 19 -4.68 5.14 -16.93
CA GLY A 19 -4.39 6.55 -17.17
C GLY A 19 -5.45 7.29 -18.01
N THR A 20 -6.40 6.55 -18.59
CA THR A 20 -7.41 7.09 -19.52
C THR A 20 -8.83 7.11 -18.97
N GLU A 21 -9.09 6.41 -17.86
CA GLU A 21 -10.42 6.22 -17.29
C GLU A 21 -10.46 6.48 -15.78
N ASN A 22 -11.67 6.58 -15.21
CA ASN A 22 -11.85 6.54 -13.77
C ASN A 22 -11.51 5.13 -13.28
N VAL A 23 -10.44 5.01 -12.50
CA VAL A 23 -9.93 3.71 -12.05
C VAL A 23 -10.83 3.12 -10.98
N GLU A 24 -11.57 2.10 -11.36
CA GLU A 24 -12.24 1.19 -10.45
C GLU A 24 -11.36 -0.04 -10.24
N LEU A 25 -11.13 -0.40 -8.98
CA LEU A 25 -10.48 -1.68 -8.69
C LEU A 25 -11.53 -2.78 -8.76
N PRO A 26 -11.31 -3.81 -9.60
CA PRO A 26 -12.16 -4.99 -9.60
C PRO A 26 -12.25 -5.59 -8.19
N ALA A 27 -13.41 -6.17 -7.84
CA ALA A 27 -13.72 -6.71 -6.50
C ALA A 27 -13.84 -5.69 -5.34
N PHE A 28 -13.57 -4.41 -5.55
CA PHE A 28 -13.76 -3.41 -4.50
C PHE A 28 -15.25 -3.07 -4.35
N PRO A 29 -15.79 -2.94 -3.12
CA PRO A 29 -17.16 -2.51 -2.91
C PRO A 29 -17.45 -1.16 -3.59
N GLU A 30 -18.66 -0.98 -4.13
CA GLU A 30 -19.07 0.27 -4.80
C GLU A 30 -18.83 1.50 -3.92
N VAL A 31 -19.08 1.38 -2.61
CA VAL A 31 -18.84 2.46 -1.63
C VAL A 31 -17.38 2.91 -1.63
N VAL A 32 -16.41 2.00 -1.81
CA VAL A 32 -14.98 2.34 -1.80
C VAL A 32 -14.56 2.94 -3.14
N ASN A 33 -14.99 2.40 -4.27
CA ASN A 33 -14.71 3.00 -5.58
C ASN A 33 -15.27 4.43 -5.66
N ARG A 34 -16.52 4.64 -5.21
CA ARG A 34 -17.13 5.97 -5.13
C ARG A 34 -16.42 6.88 -4.13
N LEU A 35 -15.88 6.33 -3.05
CA LEU A 35 -15.13 7.10 -2.07
C LEU A 35 -13.82 7.62 -2.67
N GLN A 36 -13.11 6.81 -3.46
CA GLN A 36 -11.89 7.29 -4.15
C GLN A 36 -12.21 8.43 -5.13
N LEU A 37 -13.29 8.30 -5.90
CA LEU A 37 -13.76 9.35 -6.81
C LEU A 37 -14.17 10.63 -6.08
N LEU A 38 -14.90 10.52 -4.96
CA LEU A 38 -15.27 11.69 -4.16
C LEU A 38 -14.06 12.36 -3.55
N LEU A 39 -13.12 11.58 -3.03
CA LEU A 39 -11.93 12.12 -2.37
C LEU A 39 -10.93 12.70 -3.37
N ALA A 40 -11.01 12.36 -4.66
CA ALA A 40 -10.22 13.01 -5.71
C ALA A 40 -10.58 14.50 -5.84
N ASP A 41 -11.84 14.89 -5.66
CA ASP A 41 -12.20 16.31 -5.64
C ASP A 41 -11.71 16.99 -4.33
N SER A 42 -10.64 17.77 -4.43
CA SER A 42 -10.08 18.56 -3.32
C SER A 42 -11.07 19.54 -2.66
N ASN A 43 -12.20 19.84 -3.30
CA ASN A 43 -13.26 20.70 -2.76
C ASN A 43 -14.45 19.93 -2.19
N VAL A 44 -14.40 18.59 -2.15
CA VAL A 44 -15.52 17.77 -1.68
C VAL A 44 -15.85 18.11 -0.21
N PRO A 45 -17.12 18.41 0.10
CA PRO A 45 -17.53 18.61 1.49
C PRO A 45 -17.38 17.31 2.29
N MET A 46 -16.70 17.36 3.45
CA MET A 46 -16.50 16.19 4.31
C MET A 46 -17.82 15.52 4.74
N LYS A 47 -18.93 16.28 4.78
CA LYS A 47 -20.28 15.74 5.02
C LYS A 47 -20.74 14.74 3.95
N ASP A 48 -20.31 14.92 2.69
CA ASP A 48 -20.72 14.08 1.56
C ASP A 48 -19.90 12.78 1.57
N VAL A 49 -18.61 12.90 1.92
CA VAL A 49 -17.73 11.76 2.25
C VAL A 49 -18.32 10.94 3.41
N ALA A 50 -18.71 11.61 4.50
CA ALA A 50 -19.33 10.96 5.64
C ALA A 50 -20.64 10.26 5.28
N ALA A 51 -21.49 10.89 4.46
CA ALA A 51 -22.76 10.32 4.01
C ALA A 51 -22.55 9.06 3.15
N LEU A 52 -21.56 9.08 2.25
CA LEU A 52 -21.20 7.88 1.48
C LEU A 52 -20.71 6.76 2.40
N ILE A 53 -19.79 7.04 3.32
CA ILE A 53 -19.24 6.04 4.24
C ILE A 53 -20.35 5.45 5.13
N GLN A 54 -21.29 6.28 5.61
CA GLN A 54 -22.43 5.84 6.43
C GLN A 54 -23.35 4.84 5.73
N SER A 55 -23.33 4.78 4.39
CA SER A 55 -24.06 3.78 3.63
C SER A 55 -23.52 2.36 3.80
N ASP A 56 -22.26 2.22 4.24
CA ASP A 56 -21.63 0.95 4.60
C ASP A 56 -21.34 0.89 6.11
N PRO A 57 -22.15 0.15 6.88
CA PRO A 57 -21.97 0.02 8.34
C PRO A 57 -20.64 -0.61 8.74
N VAL A 58 -20.07 -1.48 7.90
CA VAL A 58 -18.82 -2.18 8.21
C VAL A 58 -17.65 -1.21 8.08
N LEU A 59 -17.57 -0.46 6.97
CA LEU A 59 -16.57 0.58 6.76
C LEU A 59 -16.70 1.71 7.79
N THR A 60 -17.93 2.12 8.13
CA THR A 60 -18.19 3.12 9.18
C THR A 60 -17.63 2.66 10.53
N ALA A 61 -17.97 1.44 10.95
CA ALA A 61 -17.48 0.88 12.20
C ALA A 61 -15.95 0.73 12.20
N LYS A 62 -15.36 0.38 11.04
CA LYS A 62 -13.91 0.29 10.83
C LYS A 62 -13.23 1.62 11.14
N LEU A 63 -13.68 2.70 10.49
CA LEU A 63 -13.11 4.04 10.63
C LEU A 63 -13.26 4.58 12.05
N LEU A 64 -14.41 4.33 12.69
CA LEU A 64 -14.61 4.70 14.10
C LEU A 64 -13.65 3.94 15.03
N ARG A 65 -13.48 2.62 14.84
CA ARG A 65 -12.52 1.83 15.63
C ARG A 65 -11.09 2.32 15.43
N THR A 66 -10.67 2.58 14.19
CA THR A 66 -9.33 3.09 13.91
C THR A 66 -9.13 4.47 14.52
N ALA A 67 -10.09 5.39 14.42
CA ALA A 67 -10.00 6.72 15.04
C ALA A 67 -9.88 6.67 16.57
N ASN A 68 -10.38 5.60 17.21
CA ASN A 68 -10.26 5.37 18.65
C ASN A 68 -9.00 4.62 19.07
N ALA A 69 -8.25 4.02 18.13
CA ALA A 69 -7.05 3.26 18.46
C ALA A 69 -5.98 4.15 19.12
N ALA A 70 -5.18 3.58 20.02
CA ALA A 70 -4.16 4.31 20.79
C ALA A 70 -3.20 5.12 19.90
N ALA A 71 -2.90 4.61 18.70
CA ALA A 71 -2.05 5.28 17.71
C ALA A 71 -2.63 6.61 17.18
N PHE A 72 -3.96 6.80 17.21
CA PHE A 72 -4.66 7.97 16.66
C PHE A 72 -5.42 8.78 17.73
N ASN A 73 -5.64 8.20 18.91
CA ASN A 73 -6.33 8.82 20.03
C ASN A 73 -5.46 8.92 21.29
N THR A 74 -4.40 9.71 21.21
CA THR A 74 -3.44 9.91 22.32
C THR A 74 -4.05 10.51 23.58
N ARG A 75 -5.22 11.16 23.48
CA ARG A 75 -5.94 11.75 24.62
C ARG A 75 -6.94 10.77 25.27
N GLY A 76 -7.19 9.61 24.65
CA GLY A 76 -8.14 8.61 25.15
C GLY A 76 -9.59 9.11 25.22
N ILE A 77 -9.97 10.12 24.42
CA ILE A 77 -11.34 10.62 24.37
C ILE A 77 -12.09 9.78 23.35
N GLU A 78 -13.12 9.05 23.78
CA GLU A 78 -13.92 8.21 22.89
C GLU A 78 -14.57 9.03 21.76
N ILE A 79 -14.44 8.54 20.54
CA ILE A 79 -15.00 9.12 19.32
C ILE A 79 -16.14 8.23 18.84
N ASP A 80 -17.38 8.68 18.98
CA ASP A 80 -18.60 7.99 18.54
C ASP A 80 -19.22 8.60 17.27
N ASN A 81 -18.65 9.70 16.78
CA ASN A 81 -19.14 10.47 15.64
C ASN A 81 -18.23 10.34 14.43
N LEU A 82 -18.80 9.91 13.28
CA LEU A 82 -18.01 9.71 12.06
C LEU A 82 -17.34 11.00 11.57
N ASN A 83 -17.99 12.16 11.62
CA ASN A 83 -17.36 13.41 11.18
C ASN A 83 -16.15 13.77 12.06
N VAL A 84 -16.20 13.47 13.35
CA VAL A 84 -15.07 13.67 14.27
C VAL A 84 -13.94 12.68 13.93
N ALA A 85 -14.28 11.43 13.63
CA ALA A 85 -13.32 10.43 13.19
C ALA A 85 -12.65 10.81 11.87
N LEU A 86 -13.42 11.23 10.86
CA LEU A 86 -12.86 11.65 9.55
C LEU A 86 -11.96 12.87 9.68
N ASN A 87 -12.34 13.88 10.47
CA ASN A 87 -11.49 15.03 10.73
C ASN A 87 -10.21 14.67 11.49
N ARG A 88 -10.27 13.67 12.38
CA ARG A 88 -9.11 13.19 13.13
C ARG A 88 -8.13 12.41 12.25
N LEU A 89 -8.67 11.48 11.47
CA LEU A 89 -7.89 10.59 10.60
C LEU A 89 -7.32 11.36 9.39
N GLY A 90 -8.06 12.36 8.91
CA GLY A 90 -7.76 13.05 7.67
C GLY A 90 -8.06 12.19 6.43
N VAL A 91 -8.16 12.84 5.27
CA VAL A 91 -8.52 12.20 3.99
C VAL A 91 -7.56 11.06 3.65
N THR A 92 -6.26 11.29 3.84
CA THR A 92 -5.18 10.36 3.53
C THR A 92 -5.39 9.01 4.21
N LEU A 93 -5.59 8.99 5.53
CA LEU A 93 -5.77 7.75 6.29
C LEU A 93 -7.14 7.10 6.04
N VAL A 94 -8.18 7.91 5.81
CA VAL A 94 -9.50 7.41 5.40
C VAL A 94 -9.40 6.64 4.08
N ARG A 95 -8.67 7.16 3.08
CA ARG A 95 -8.40 6.44 1.83
C ARG A 95 -7.69 5.11 2.12
N SER A 96 -6.64 5.10 2.94
CA SER A 96 -5.89 3.88 3.25
C SER A 96 -6.77 2.81 3.89
N ILE A 97 -7.59 3.20 4.87
CA ILE A 97 -8.49 2.27 5.57
C ILE A 97 -9.55 1.73 4.61
N ALA A 98 -10.10 2.57 3.74
CA ALA A 98 -11.09 2.14 2.76
C ALA A 98 -10.50 1.17 1.72
N VAL A 99 -9.27 1.41 1.24
CA VAL A 99 -8.56 0.49 0.34
C VAL A 99 -8.31 -0.84 1.03
N ALA A 100 -7.74 -0.84 2.24
CA ALA A 100 -7.48 -2.08 2.97
C ALA A 100 -8.77 -2.84 3.32
N PHE A 101 -9.86 -2.13 3.63
CA PHE A 101 -11.18 -2.72 3.79
C PHE A 101 -11.67 -3.38 2.51
N ALA A 102 -11.58 -2.69 1.37
CA ALA A 102 -12.02 -3.25 0.09
C ALA A 102 -11.20 -4.46 -0.34
N MET A 103 -9.90 -4.47 -0.09
CA MET A 103 -9.04 -5.62 -0.37
C MET A 103 -9.46 -6.86 0.42
N ARG A 104 -9.86 -6.68 1.69
CA ARG A 104 -10.42 -7.77 2.51
C ARG A 104 -11.77 -8.26 2.01
N GLN A 105 -12.60 -7.35 1.52
CA GLN A 105 -13.89 -7.72 0.91
C GLN A 105 -13.68 -8.47 -0.40
N ALA A 106 -12.67 -8.09 -1.19
CA ALA A 106 -12.30 -8.79 -2.41
C ALA A 106 -11.95 -10.27 -2.15
N GLU A 107 -11.32 -10.63 -1.03
CA GLU A 107 -11.06 -12.03 -0.66
C GLU A 107 -12.33 -12.92 -0.56
N GLN A 108 -13.51 -12.31 -0.45
CA GLN A 108 -14.78 -13.03 -0.37
C GLN A 108 -15.38 -13.31 -1.76
N GLU A 109 -14.83 -12.74 -2.82
CA GLU A 109 -15.31 -12.95 -4.18
C GLU A 109 -15.00 -14.38 -4.67
N PRO A 110 -16.01 -15.16 -5.12
CA PRO A 110 -15.82 -16.56 -5.49
C PRO A 110 -14.79 -16.76 -6.62
N TYR A 111 -14.70 -15.83 -7.57
CA TYR A 111 -13.78 -15.94 -8.70
C TYR A 111 -12.31 -15.70 -8.31
N LEU A 112 -12.06 -15.14 -7.11
CA LEU A 112 -10.72 -14.94 -6.56
C LEU A 112 -10.24 -16.10 -5.68
N ALA A 113 -11.04 -17.17 -5.56
CA ALA A 113 -10.68 -18.32 -4.72
C ALA A 113 -9.31 -18.94 -5.10
N ALA A 114 -8.91 -18.88 -6.37
CA ALA A 114 -7.65 -19.42 -6.86
C ALA A 114 -6.41 -18.64 -6.41
N ILE A 115 -6.54 -17.33 -6.12
CA ILE A 115 -5.43 -16.44 -5.74
C ILE A 115 -5.59 -15.88 -4.31
N LYS A 116 -6.50 -16.47 -3.53
CA LYS A 116 -6.93 -15.92 -2.24
C LYS A 116 -5.80 -15.81 -1.24
N GLU A 117 -4.89 -16.78 -1.21
CA GLU A 117 -3.81 -16.79 -0.24
C GLU A 117 -2.71 -15.79 -0.62
N GLU A 118 -2.47 -15.60 -1.91
CA GLU A 118 -1.59 -14.58 -2.45
C GLU A 118 -2.11 -13.17 -2.11
N LEU A 119 -3.41 -12.92 -2.26
CA LEU A 119 -4.03 -11.65 -1.87
C LEU A 119 -3.87 -11.37 -0.36
N ARG A 120 -4.05 -12.40 0.47
CA ARG A 120 -3.85 -12.30 1.94
C ARG A 120 -2.40 -12.02 2.31
N GLU A 121 -1.47 -12.65 1.62
CA GLU A 121 -0.05 -12.44 1.86
C GLU A 121 0.36 -11.02 1.47
N ILE A 122 -0.11 -10.51 0.32
CA ILE A 122 0.09 -9.10 -0.07
C ILE A 122 -0.45 -8.15 1.01
N LEU A 123 -1.65 -8.41 1.52
CA LEU A 123 -2.26 -7.63 2.61
C LEU A 123 -1.42 -7.65 3.89
N ARG A 124 -1.00 -8.84 4.32
CA ARG A 124 -0.21 -9.04 5.54
C ARG A 124 1.14 -8.31 5.44
N ARG A 125 1.80 -8.42 4.30
CA ARG A 125 3.09 -7.76 4.02
C ARG A 125 2.93 -6.24 3.93
N SER A 126 1.89 -5.75 3.26
CA SER A 126 1.59 -4.31 3.19
C SER A 126 1.34 -3.71 4.59
N ASN A 127 0.62 -4.41 5.46
CA ASN A 127 0.44 -4.01 6.86
C ASN A 127 1.77 -3.93 7.63
N TYR A 128 2.69 -4.88 7.38
CA TYR A 128 4.00 -4.87 8.03
C TYR A 128 4.89 -3.72 7.54
N VAL A 129 4.95 -3.51 6.21
CA VAL A 129 5.67 -2.38 5.60
C VAL A 129 5.12 -1.04 6.10
N ALA A 130 3.79 -0.90 6.18
CA ALA A 130 3.14 0.29 6.75
C ALA A 130 3.52 0.53 8.22
N ALA A 131 3.57 -0.53 9.03
CA ALA A 131 3.96 -0.43 10.43
C ALA A 131 5.42 0.02 10.59
N ILE A 132 6.34 -0.57 9.81
CA ILE A 132 7.75 -0.15 9.77
C ILE A 132 7.84 1.32 9.36
N ALA A 133 7.28 1.68 8.21
CA ALA A 133 7.38 3.03 7.66
C ALA A 133 6.80 4.08 8.62
N CYS A 134 5.65 3.81 9.25
CA CYS A 134 5.04 4.72 10.21
C CYS A 134 5.92 4.93 11.46
N ALA A 135 6.36 3.82 12.07
CA ALA A 135 7.09 3.88 13.34
C ALA A 135 8.47 4.54 13.19
N THR A 136 9.14 4.29 12.07
CA THR A 136 10.42 4.95 11.76
C THR A 136 10.21 6.40 11.37
N ALA A 137 9.22 6.74 10.55
CA ALA A 137 8.91 8.13 10.17
C ALA A 137 8.62 9.03 11.37
N ARG A 138 8.04 8.51 12.46
CA ARG A 138 7.84 9.28 13.71
C ARG A 138 9.14 9.77 14.36
N ARG A 139 10.28 9.20 13.97
CA ARG A 139 11.63 9.57 14.43
C ARG A 139 12.46 10.25 13.34
N LEU A 140 11.91 10.42 12.13
CA LEU A 140 12.60 11.03 10.98
C LEU A 140 11.93 12.37 10.64
N PRO A 141 12.59 13.51 10.84
CA PRO A 141 11.99 14.82 10.58
C PRO A 141 11.58 15.04 9.12
N GLU A 142 12.22 14.36 8.18
CA GLU A 142 12.04 14.54 6.74
C GLU A 142 10.80 13.83 6.19
N VAL A 143 10.20 12.91 6.95
CA VAL A 143 9.10 12.06 6.48
C VAL A 143 7.87 12.21 7.37
N ASN A 144 6.73 12.57 6.77
CA ASN A 144 5.45 12.56 7.48
C ASN A 144 4.97 11.13 7.78
N ALA A 145 4.76 10.80 9.05
CA ALA A 145 4.36 9.46 9.47
C ALA A 145 2.98 9.01 8.93
N ASP A 146 2.02 9.93 8.75
CA ASP A 146 0.70 9.63 8.19
C ASP A 146 0.76 9.33 6.69
N GLN A 147 1.70 9.96 5.98
CA GLN A 147 1.99 9.59 4.59
C GLN A 147 2.78 8.29 4.49
N ALA A 148 3.70 8.03 5.42
CA ALA A 148 4.52 6.82 5.45
C ALA A 148 3.67 5.56 5.71
N ILE A 149 2.73 5.61 6.67
CA ILE A 149 1.80 4.50 6.91
C ILE A 149 0.94 4.25 5.68
N LEU A 150 0.49 5.31 5.01
CA LEU A 150 -0.30 5.19 3.79
C LEU A 150 0.53 4.54 2.68
N ALA A 151 1.73 5.06 2.41
CA ALA A 151 2.62 4.55 1.37
C ALA A 151 2.85 3.04 1.54
N GLY A 152 3.13 2.59 2.78
CA GLY A 152 3.26 1.17 3.07
C GLY A 152 1.98 0.35 2.91
N LEU A 153 0.79 0.90 3.17
CA LEU A 153 -0.47 0.19 2.96
C LEU A 153 -0.80 -0.03 1.48
N VAL A 154 -0.45 0.94 0.63
CA VAL A 154 -0.83 0.92 -0.80
C VAL A 154 0.30 0.52 -1.73
N HIS A 155 1.49 0.18 -1.21
CA HIS A 155 2.67 -0.05 -2.05
C HIS A 155 2.52 -1.20 -3.05
N GLN A 156 1.63 -2.16 -2.79
CA GLN A 156 1.34 -3.27 -3.69
C GLN A 156 -0.03 -3.17 -4.39
N ILE A 157 -0.67 -1.98 -4.38
CA ILE A 157 -1.99 -1.79 -4.99
C ILE A 157 -2.02 -2.14 -6.49
N GLY A 158 -0.91 -1.90 -7.19
CA GLY A 158 -0.78 -2.27 -8.60
C GLY A 158 -0.71 -3.77 -8.84
N THR A 159 0.07 -4.49 -8.03
CA THR A 159 0.12 -5.96 -8.05
C THR A 159 -1.28 -6.55 -7.87
N LEU A 160 -2.03 -6.03 -6.89
CA LEU A 160 -3.40 -6.45 -6.64
C LEU A 160 -4.33 -6.15 -7.81
N TYR A 161 -4.25 -4.93 -8.37
CA TYR A 161 -5.03 -4.56 -9.54
C TYR A 161 -4.79 -5.53 -10.70
N LEU A 162 -3.53 -5.79 -11.05
CA LEU A 162 -3.18 -6.70 -12.14
C LEU A 162 -3.69 -8.13 -11.85
N MET A 163 -3.42 -8.67 -10.66
CA MET A 163 -3.81 -10.02 -10.30
C MET A 163 -5.33 -10.21 -10.33
N ILE A 164 -6.08 -9.28 -9.73
CA ILE A 164 -7.55 -9.37 -9.66
C ILE A 164 -8.16 -9.19 -11.06
N THR A 165 -7.66 -8.24 -11.86
CA THR A 165 -8.16 -7.98 -13.21
C THR A 165 -7.93 -9.18 -14.13
N VAL A 166 -6.72 -9.75 -14.10
CA VAL A 166 -6.40 -10.95 -14.88
C VAL A 166 -7.24 -12.13 -14.41
N GLN A 167 -7.36 -12.37 -13.11
CA GLN A 167 -8.16 -13.48 -12.59
C GLN A 167 -9.65 -13.36 -12.98
N ARG A 168 -10.18 -12.14 -13.12
CA ARG A 168 -11.57 -11.88 -13.52
C ARG A 168 -11.78 -12.04 -15.03
N ASP A 169 -10.94 -11.38 -15.82
CA ASP A 169 -11.22 -11.14 -17.25
C ASP A 169 -10.38 -12.03 -18.18
N HIS A 170 -9.21 -12.48 -17.70
CA HIS A 170 -8.23 -13.24 -18.48
C HIS A 170 -7.62 -14.42 -17.68
N PRO A 171 -8.43 -15.31 -17.06
CA PRO A 171 -7.93 -16.31 -16.12
C PRO A 171 -6.95 -17.32 -16.74
N SER A 172 -6.97 -17.55 -18.06
CA SER A 172 -5.99 -18.42 -18.74
C SER A 172 -4.57 -17.87 -18.71
N LEU A 173 -4.40 -16.55 -18.55
CA LEU A 173 -3.08 -15.91 -18.50
C LEU A 173 -2.31 -16.28 -17.22
N THR A 174 -3.02 -16.66 -16.15
CA THR A 174 -2.37 -17.05 -14.88
C THR A 174 -1.59 -18.36 -15.00
N GLU A 175 -1.84 -19.15 -16.05
CA GLU A 175 -1.13 -20.39 -16.37
C GLU A 175 0.18 -20.15 -17.15
N HIS A 176 0.43 -18.92 -17.62
CA HIS A 176 1.66 -18.58 -18.33
C HIS A 176 2.86 -18.60 -17.37
N LEU A 177 4.00 -19.16 -17.82
CA LEU A 177 5.20 -19.33 -16.99
C LEU A 177 5.78 -18.00 -16.49
N ASP A 178 5.66 -16.95 -17.29
CA ASP A 178 6.18 -15.60 -17.03
C ASP A 178 5.18 -14.69 -16.30
N TYR A 179 3.97 -15.17 -16.01
CA TYR A 179 2.90 -14.36 -15.43
C TYR A 179 3.31 -13.72 -14.09
N ALA A 180 3.79 -14.54 -13.15
CA ALA A 180 4.15 -14.06 -11.82
C ALA A 180 5.30 -13.03 -11.85
N GLU A 181 6.35 -13.30 -12.64
CA GLU A 181 7.48 -12.40 -12.81
C GLU A 181 7.06 -11.08 -13.48
N THR A 182 6.18 -11.16 -14.49
CA THR A 182 5.71 -9.97 -15.20
C THR A 182 4.81 -9.10 -14.31
N VAL A 183 3.94 -9.72 -13.50
CA VAL A 183 3.13 -9.01 -12.50
C VAL A 183 4.01 -8.35 -11.44
N GLU A 184 5.04 -9.03 -10.92
CA GLU A 184 5.96 -8.45 -9.94
C GLU A 184 6.70 -7.24 -10.53
N ARG A 185 7.20 -7.36 -11.76
CA ARG A 185 7.93 -6.29 -12.45
C ARG A 185 7.07 -5.08 -12.79
N LEU A 186 5.83 -5.30 -13.23
CA LEU A 186 4.91 -4.23 -13.66
C LEU A 186 4.05 -3.69 -12.51
N GLY A 187 3.98 -4.39 -11.38
CA GLY A 187 3.13 -4.04 -10.24
C GLY A 187 3.43 -2.66 -9.66
N ASN A 188 4.70 -2.25 -9.60
CA ASN A 188 5.08 -0.92 -9.11
C ASN A 188 4.61 0.20 -10.05
N GLU A 189 4.72 -0.02 -11.36
CA GLU A 189 4.26 0.93 -12.39
C GLU A 189 2.74 1.05 -12.39
N ALA A 190 2.04 -0.09 -12.33
CA ALA A 190 0.60 -0.15 -12.16
C ALA A 190 0.16 0.57 -10.88
N GLY A 191 0.87 0.35 -9.77
CA GLY A 191 0.54 0.93 -8.46
C GLY A 191 0.63 2.45 -8.49
N ALA A 192 1.71 2.99 -9.05
CA ALA A 192 1.85 4.43 -9.24
C ALA A 192 0.76 5.00 -10.16
N ALA A 193 0.36 4.27 -11.20
CA ALA A 193 -0.73 4.69 -12.09
C ALA A 193 -2.08 4.75 -11.35
N VAL A 194 -2.43 3.70 -10.59
CA VAL A 194 -3.66 3.67 -9.76
C VAL A 194 -3.68 4.84 -8.79
N LEU A 195 -2.59 5.06 -8.06
CA LEU A 195 -2.50 6.12 -7.05
C LEU A 195 -2.62 7.51 -7.66
N ARG A 196 -2.02 7.75 -8.84
CA ARG A 196 -2.19 9.02 -9.57
C ARG A 196 -3.62 9.23 -10.04
N ALA A 197 -4.28 8.19 -10.55
CA ALA A 197 -5.68 8.29 -10.94
C ALA A 197 -6.60 8.58 -9.75
N TRP A 198 -6.22 8.15 -8.55
CA TRP A 198 -6.90 8.51 -7.31
C TRP A 198 -6.43 9.82 -6.68
N GLU A 199 -5.61 10.61 -7.38
CA GLU A 199 -5.05 11.87 -6.92
C GLU A 199 -4.33 11.76 -5.56
N PHE A 200 -3.48 10.74 -5.41
CA PHE A 200 -2.55 10.67 -4.29
C PHE A 200 -1.39 11.68 -4.48
N PRO A 201 -0.74 12.11 -3.38
CA PRO A 201 0.44 12.97 -3.48
C PRO A 201 1.50 12.37 -4.41
N PRO A 202 2.15 13.18 -5.29
CA PRO A 202 3.20 12.71 -6.19
C PRO A 202 4.31 11.95 -5.48
N GLU A 203 4.73 12.43 -4.30
CA GLU A 203 5.74 11.79 -3.44
C GLU A 203 5.40 10.32 -3.11
N ILE A 204 4.12 10.00 -2.84
CA ILE A 204 3.69 8.62 -2.60
C ILE A 204 3.69 7.81 -3.90
N CYS A 205 3.23 8.42 -4.99
CA CYS A 205 3.18 7.76 -6.30
C CYS A 205 4.60 7.38 -6.77
N ASP A 206 5.55 8.28 -6.60
CA ASP A 206 6.94 8.08 -7.01
C ASP A 206 7.68 7.13 -6.06
N ALA A 207 7.40 7.20 -4.75
CA ALA A 207 7.88 6.20 -3.79
C ALA A 207 7.42 4.78 -4.16
N VAL A 208 6.15 4.59 -4.52
CA VAL A 208 5.61 3.29 -4.96
C VAL A 208 6.22 2.84 -6.28
N ARG A 209 6.43 3.76 -7.24
CA ARG A 209 7.08 3.43 -8.52
C ARG A 209 8.52 2.96 -8.32
N MET A 210 9.26 3.58 -7.40
CA MET A 210 10.70 3.38 -7.20
C MET A 210 11.05 2.48 -6.01
N GLN A 211 10.07 1.82 -5.39
CA GLN A 211 10.25 1.08 -4.13
C GLN A 211 11.26 -0.07 -4.16
N ASP A 212 11.69 -0.54 -5.35
CA ASP A 212 12.72 -1.58 -5.50
C ASP A 212 14.10 -1.03 -5.89
N GLN A 213 14.24 0.29 -6.03
CA GLN A 213 15.44 0.91 -6.56
C GLN A 213 16.68 0.69 -5.68
N LEU A 214 16.53 0.62 -4.35
CA LEU A 214 17.65 0.32 -3.44
C LEU A 214 18.27 -1.06 -3.69
N LEU A 215 17.47 -2.05 -4.13
CA LEU A 215 17.98 -3.39 -4.49
C LEU A 215 18.45 -3.48 -5.93
N ALA A 216 17.91 -2.64 -6.81
CA ALA A 216 18.25 -2.60 -8.23
C ALA A 216 19.52 -1.79 -8.54
N ALA A 217 19.90 -0.86 -7.67
CA ALA A 217 21.05 0.00 -7.88
C ALA A 217 22.37 -0.77 -7.75
N GLU A 218 23.18 -0.78 -8.82
CA GLU A 218 24.58 -1.28 -8.75
C GLU A 218 25.44 -0.42 -7.80
N LYS A 219 25.05 0.84 -7.60
CA LYS A 219 25.62 1.79 -6.63
C LYS A 219 24.50 2.60 -5.97
N PRO A 220 24.36 2.56 -4.63
CA PRO A 220 23.33 3.31 -3.90
C PRO A 220 23.35 4.82 -4.16
N ASP A 221 24.52 5.38 -4.49
CA ASP A 221 24.72 6.82 -4.72
C ASP A 221 24.28 7.31 -6.12
N ASP A 222 23.97 6.40 -7.06
CA ASP A 222 23.61 6.78 -8.45
C ASP A 222 22.13 7.21 -8.59
N PHE A 223 21.31 7.04 -7.54
CA PHE A 223 19.90 7.41 -7.54
C PHE A 223 19.54 8.22 -6.29
N GLU A 224 19.24 9.51 -6.47
CA GLU A 224 18.64 10.33 -5.41
C GLU A 224 17.16 9.97 -5.28
N LEU A 225 16.86 8.99 -4.42
CA LEU A 225 15.51 8.79 -3.92
C LEU A 225 15.18 9.89 -2.90
N GLU A 226 13.98 10.46 -3.02
CA GLU A 226 13.41 11.31 -1.97
C GLU A 226 13.21 10.51 -0.66
N ALA A 227 13.05 11.22 0.46
CA ALA A 227 12.98 10.62 1.79
C ALA A 227 11.88 9.53 1.89
N MET A 228 10.68 9.79 1.35
CA MET A 228 9.60 8.79 1.33
C MET A 228 9.96 7.55 0.50
N GLY A 229 10.58 7.72 -0.67
CA GLY A 229 11.02 6.62 -1.53
C GLY A 229 12.08 5.74 -0.86
N LYS A 230 13.09 6.37 -0.24
CA LYS A 230 14.11 5.67 0.56
C LYS A 230 13.48 4.88 1.70
N LEU A 231 12.55 5.50 2.44
CA LEU A 231 11.90 4.87 3.58
C LEU A 231 11.04 3.67 3.16
N LEU A 232 10.21 3.84 2.13
CA LEU A 232 9.35 2.76 1.64
C LEU A 232 10.17 1.59 1.11
N SER A 233 11.24 1.87 0.37
CA SER A 233 12.15 0.84 -0.14
C SER A 233 12.86 0.10 0.99
N ALA A 234 13.40 0.81 1.99
CA ALA A 234 14.03 0.20 3.16
C ALA A 234 13.04 -0.65 3.98
N ALA A 235 11.81 -0.17 4.18
CA ALA A 235 10.76 -0.92 4.87
C ALA A 235 10.38 -2.20 4.11
N LYS A 236 10.27 -2.15 2.77
CA LYS A 236 10.01 -3.31 1.91
C LYS A 236 11.17 -4.31 1.95
N ILE A 237 12.42 -3.85 1.90
CA ILE A 237 13.61 -4.69 2.03
C ILE A 237 13.60 -5.42 3.37
N ARG A 238 13.28 -4.70 4.46
CA ARG A 238 13.18 -5.29 5.80
C ARG A 238 12.12 -6.39 5.86
N ASP A 239 10.94 -6.15 5.28
CA ASP A 239 9.90 -7.17 5.15
C ASP A 239 10.38 -8.38 4.34
N ARG A 240 11.09 -8.18 3.22
CA ARG A 240 11.67 -9.28 2.42
C ARG A 240 12.69 -10.09 3.21
N ILE A 241 13.61 -9.46 3.94
CA ILE A 241 14.57 -10.16 4.82
C ILE A 241 13.86 -11.09 5.82
N GLU A 242 12.70 -10.67 6.32
CA GLU A 242 11.96 -11.39 7.33
C GLU A 242 11.06 -12.51 6.78
N HIS A 243 10.48 -12.30 5.60
CA HIS A 243 9.42 -13.16 5.07
C HIS A 243 9.73 -13.87 3.74
N ASP A 244 10.75 -13.42 2.99
CA ASP A 244 11.17 -14.01 1.72
C ASP A 244 12.50 -14.78 1.89
N PRO A 245 12.49 -16.11 2.01
CA PRO A 245 13.70 -16.90 2.22
C PRO A 245 14.65 -16.89 1.02
N THR A 246 14.21 -16.39 -0.13
CA THR A 246 15.03 -16.33 -1.35
C THR A 246 15.82 -15.03 -1.45
N VAL A 247 15.50 -14.01 -0.63
CA VAL A 247 16.06 -12.67 -0.77
C VAL A 247 17.59 -12.65 -0.68
N HIS A 248 18.21 -13.41 0.23
CA HIS A 248 19.68 -13.49 0.34
C HIS A 248 20.32 -14.26 -0.82
N ALA A 249 19.59 -15.15 -1.49
CA ALA A 249 20.09 -15.86 -2.67
C ALA A 249 20.09 -14.94 -3.89
N VAL A 250 19.08 -14.07 -4.02
CA VAL A 250 18.96 -13.10 -5.12
C VAL A 250 19.83 -11.85 -4.86
N HIS A 251 19.86 -11.37 -3.63
CA HIS A 251 20.60 -10.19 -3.19
C HIS A 251 21.52 -10.54 -1.99
N PRO A 252 22.73 -11.08 -2.24
CA PRO A 252 23.63 -11.50 -1.16
C PRO A 252 24.00 -10.42 -0.14
N ASP A 253 24.04 -9.15 -0.58
CA ASP A 253 24.37 -7.99 0.26
C ASP A 253 23.13 -7.20 0.73
N VAL A 254 21.94 -7.81 0.75
CA VAL A 254 20.69 -7.13 1.13
C VAL A 254 20.75 -6.46 2.52
N ASN A 255 21.51 -7.04 3.45
CA ASN A 255 21.72 -6.45 4.78
C ASN A 255 22.61 -5.19 4.69
N GLY A 256 23.70 -5.23 3.90
CA GLY A 256 24.58 -4.08 3.70
C GLY A 256 23.87 -2.92 3.01
N VAL A 257 22.98 -3.22 2.05
CA VAL A 257 22.09 -2.21 1.45
C VAL A 257 21.27 -1.50 2.53
N LEU A 258 20.65 -2.26 3.44
CA LEU A 258 19.81 -1.71 4.49
C LEU A 258 20.60 -0.93 5.56
N GLU A 259 21.80 -1.39 5.91
CA GLU A 259 22.72 -0.72 6.83
C GLU A 259 23.21 0.63 6.31
N ASN A 260 23.27 0.82 4.99
CA ASN A 260 23.69 2.07 4.37
C ASN A 260 22.55 3.10 4.20
N VAL A 261 21.29 2.74 4.48
CA VAL A 261 20.17 3.67 4.39
C VAL A 261 20.23 4.69 5.52
N SER A 262 20.31 5.97 5.16
CA SER A 262 20.38 7.09 6.09
C SER A 262 19.43 8.25 5.71
N PHE A 263 19.02 8.98 6.73
CA PHE A 263 18.11 10.13 6.72
C PHE A 263 18.76 11.24 7.54
N ASP A 264 19.34 12.24 6.89
CA ASP A 264 20.21 13.25 7.50
C ASP A 264 21.22 12.63 8.51
N GLU A 265 21.00 12.82 9.81
CA GLU A 265 21.86 12.31 10.89
C GLU A 265 21.45 10.92 11.42
N HIS A 266 20.39 10.32 10.89
CA HIS A 266 19.79 9.08 11.41
C HIS A 266 20.02 7.89 10.46
N ASN A 267 20.58 6.81 10.99
CA ASN A 267 20.65 5.53 10.27
C ASN A 267 19.31 4.79 10.39
N PHE A 268 18.84 4.20 9.28
CA PHE A 268 17.56 3.47 9.27
C PHE A 268 17.52 2.31 10.27
N MET A 269 18.61 1.53 10.40
CA MET A 269 18.65 0.37 11.29
C MET A 269 18.59 0.76 12.77
N ASP A 270 19.22 1.88 13.14
CA ASP A 270 19.13 2.42 14.49
C ASP A 270 17.71 2.89 14.83
N VAL A 271 17.07 3.60 13.89
CA VAL A 271 15.68 4.05 14.04
C VAL A 271 14.72 2.86 14.09
N LEU A 272 14.92 1.84 13.25
CA LEU A 272 14.13 0.61 13.24
C LEU A 272 14.22 -0.10 14.59
N ALA A 273 15.44 -0.28 15.13
CA ALA A 273 15.66 -0.90 16.43
C ALA A 273 14.97 -0.12 17.56
N ALA A 274 15.02 1.22 17.53
CA ALA A 274 14.34 2.09 18.49
C ALA A 274 12.80 2.09 18.36
N SER A 275 12.25 1.52 17.28
CA SER A 275 10.83 1.51 16.95
C SER A 275 10.15 0.16 17.14
N HIS A 276 10.87 -0.88 17.59
CA HIS A 276 10.39 -2.27 17.59
C HIS A 276 9.03 -2.50 18.28
N SER A 277 8.82 -1.92 19.47
CA SER A 277 7.53 -2.06 20.18
C SER A 277 6.38 -1.38 19.44
N GLU A 278 6.65 -0.20 18.88
CA GLU A 278 5.66 0.59 18.17
C GLU A 278 5.27 -0.04 16.83
N ILE A 279 6.22 -0.67 16.12
CA ILE A 279 5.95 -1.46 14.91
C ILE A 279 4.96 -2.57 15.24
N ARG A 280 5.18 -3.30 16.34
CA ARG A 280 4.26 -4.37 16.77
C ARG A 280 2.87 -3.81 17.07
N ASP A 281 2.78 -2.74 17.84
CA ASP A 281 1.50 -2.14 18.22
C ASP A 281 0.72 -1.62 17.00
N ILE A 282 1.41 -0.98 16.04
CA ILE A 282 0.82 -0.51 14.79
C ILE A 282 0.40 -1.71 13.94
N GLN A 283 1.24 -2.73 13.79
CA GLN A 283 0.93 -3.92 12.99
C GLN A 283 -0.27 -4.69 13.57
N GLU A 284 -0.34 -4.87 14.89
CA GLU A 284 -1.50 -5.47 15.57
C GLU A 284 -2.76 -4.63 15.35
N SER A 285 -2.66 -3.31 15.48
CA SER A 285 -3.75 -2.38 15.18
C SER A 285 -4.20 -2.50 13.72
N LEU A 286 -3.29 -2.53 12.76
CA LEU A 286 -3.62 -2.71 11.34
C LEU A 286 -4.23 -4.08 11.10
N ASN A 287 -3.70 -5.15 11.68
CA ASN A 287 -4.25 -6.48 11.50
C ASN A 287 -5.64 -6.65 12.15
N THR A 288 -5.91 -5.99 13.27
CA THR A 288 -7.18 -6.13 14.00
C THR A 288 -8.24 -5.14 13.53
N ASN A 289 -7.82 -3.91 13.19
CA ASN A 289 -8.71 -2.89 12.67
C ASN A 289 -8.90 -2.99 11.15
N LEU A 290 -7.97 -3.62 10.40
CA LEU A 290 -8.11 -3.95 8.98
C LEU A 290 -8.54 -5.40 8.71
N ALA A 291 -8.55 -6.32 9.69
CA ALA A 291 -9.37 -7.55 9.63
C ALA A 291 -10.87 -7.26 9.81
#